data_AF-A0A7J2LAW1-F1
#
_entry.id   AF-A0A7J2LAW1-F1
#
_cell.length_a   1.000
_cell.length_b   1.000
_cell.length_c   1.000
_cell.angle_alpha   90.00
_cell.angle_beta   90.00
_cell.angle_gamma   90.00
#
_symmetry.space_group_name_H-M   'P 1'
#
loop_
_entity.id
_entity.type
_entity.pdbx_description
1 polymer ?
#
loop_
_entity_poly.entity_id
_entity_poly.type
_entity_poly.pdbx_seq_one_letter_code
_entity_poly.pdbx_strand_id
1 'polypeptide(L)'
;MMFLKNPLGEYKGVYLAQTTSKEILARREISGGVVTSIACYILKKNFSDAVVAVKRTRGIEGTIILARTCEEVIEAAGSKWTLVPYMKALRDTIIEENIRRVTVIGLPCQINFLRQMKEFPLLETDFGDRVRFLIGLF
;
A
#
# COMPACT_ATOMS: atom_id res chain seq x y z
N MET A 1 5.48 -12.29 31.11
CA MET A 1 5.19 -11.60 29.84
C MET A 1 6.50 -11.47 29.08
N MET A 2 6.69 -12.24 28.02
CA MET A 2 7.96 -12.32 27.30
C MET A 2 8.01 -11.15 26.32
N PHE A 3 8.74 -10.08 26.68
CA PHE A 3 8.99 -8.98 25.76
C PHE A 3 9.87 -9.50 24.61
N LEU A 4 9.45 -9.26 23.36
CA LEU A 4 10.27 -9.55 22.19
C LEU A 4 11.59 -8.77 22.31
N LYS A 5 12.73 -9.46 22.14
CA LYS A 5 14.07 -8.83 22.17
C LYS A 5 14.22 -7.71 21.15
N ASN A 6 13.48 -7.77 20.04
CA ASN A 6 13.41 -6.73 19.02
C ASN A 6 11.93 -6.48 18.65
N PRO A 7 11.22 -5.55 19.34
CA PRO A 7 9.80 -5.33 19.15
C PRO A 7 9.45 -4.62 17.82
N LEU A 8 10.42 -3.99 17.16
CA LEU A 8 10.23 -3.26 15.89
C LEU A 8 10.62 -4.10 14.66
N GLY A 9 11.27 -5.24 14.86
CA GLY A 9 11.84 -6.05 13.78
C GLY A 9 13.10 -5.43 13.17
N GLU A 10 13.50 -5.95 12.00
CA GLU A 10 14.72 -5.54 11.31
C GLU A 10 14.50 -4.25 10.49
N TYR A 11 15.39 -3.28 10.61
CA TYR A 11 15.34 -2.02 9.87
C TYR A 11 16.74 -1.49 9.55
N LYS A 12 16.85 -0.70 8.47
CA LYS A 12 18.12 -0.01 8.11
C LYS A 12 18.27 1.35 8.79
N GLY A 13 17.16 2.01 9.11
CA GLY A 13 17.14 3.28 9.84
C GLY A 13 15.70 3.70 10.14
N VAL A 14 15.53 4.52 11.17
CA VAL A 14 14.25 5.10 11.59
C VAL A 14 14.39 6.61 11.52
N TYR A 15 13.48 7.25 10.79
CA TYR A 15 13.54 8.68 10.52
C TYR A 15 12.18 9.32 10.79
N LEU A 16 12.21 10.52 11.37
CA LEU A 16 11.05 11.41 11.36
C LEU A 16 11.04 12.16 10.03
N ALA A 17 9.97 12.01 9.24
CA ALA A 17 9.88 12.61 7.92
C ALA A 17 8.50 13.25 7.68
N GLN A 18 8.49 14.25 6.81
CA GLN A 18 7.30 14.93 6.33
C GLN A 18 7.44 15.23 4.85
N THR A 19 6.32 15.21 4.12
CA THR A 19 6.29 15.62 2.72
C THR A 19 6.65 17.10 2.54
N THR A 20 7.33 17.42 1.44
CA THR A 20 7.59 18.79 0.99
C THR A 20 6.55 19.27 -0.04
N SER A 21 5.63 18.41 -0.47
CA SER A 21 4.58 18.77 -1.44
C SER A 21 3.47 19.56 -0.76
N LYS A 22 3.30 20.84 -1.13
CA LYS A 22 2.23 21.70 -0.61
C LYS A 22 0.83 21.12 -0.82
N GLU A 23 0.63 20.44 -1.94
CA GLU A 23 -0.64 19.79 -2.27
C GLU A 23 -0.97 18.64 -1.31
N ILE A 24 0.02 17.76 -1.04
CA ILE A 24 -0.15 16.67 -0.08
C ILE A 24 -0.30 17.23 1.34
N LEU A 25 0.45 18.28 1.70
CA LEU A 25 0.31 18.96 2.98
C LEU A 25 -1.10 19.50 3.23
N ALA A 26 -1.74 20.04 2.18
CA ALA A 26 -3.06 20.66 2.29
C ALA A 26 -4.21 19.64 2.39
N ARG A 27 -4.03 18.42 1.86
CA ARG A 27 -5.09 17.41 1.77
C ARG A 27 -4.91 16.22 2.71
N ARG A 28 -3.74 16.08 3.34
CA ARG A 28 -3.51 15.03 4.33
C ARG A 28 -4.40 15.25 5.56
N GLU A 29 -4.73 14.15 6.22
CA GLU A 29 -5.46 14.19 7.50
C GLU A 29 -4.49 14.53 8.66
N ILE A 30 -3.95 13.52 9.34
CA ILE A 30 -3.22 13.70 10.62
C ILE A 30 -1.72 13.40 10.47
N SER A 31 -1.30 12.72 9.39
CA SER A 31 0.06 12.20 9.24
C SER A 31 1.02 13.14 8.50
N GLY A 32 2.30 12.76 8.40
CA GLY A 32 3.32 13.50 7.66
C GLY A 32 3.19 13.49 6.13
N GLY A 33 2.26 12.72 5.55
CA GLY A 33 2.10 12.59 4.08
C GLY A 33 3.22 11.82 3.37
N VAL A 34 4.04 11.08 4.11
CA VAL A 34 5.23 10.37 3.60
C VAL A 34 4.84 9.23 2.66
N VAL A 35 3.92 8.36 3.07
CA VAL A 35 3.45 7.23 2.25
C VAL A 35 2.87 7.72 0.91
N THR A 36 2.01 8.73 0.95
CA THR A 36 1.45 9.39 -0.25
C THR A 36 2.57 9.92 -1.15
N SER A 37 3.58 10.58 -0.58
CA SER A 37 4.70 11.14 -1.36
C SER A 37 5.55 10.05 -2.02
N ILE A 38 5.83 8.96 -1.31
CA ILE A 38 6.57 7.81 -1.84
C ILE A 38 5.78 7.16 -2.99
N ALA A 39 4.48 6.93 -2.80
CA ALA A 39 3.62 6.36 -3.83
C ALA A 39 3.54 7.25 -5.08
N CYS A 40 3.35 8.56 -4.90
CA CYS A 40 3.39 9.54 -6.00
C CYS A 40 4.74 9.53 -6.74
N TYR A 41 5.85 9.41 -6.00
CA TYR A 41 7.19 9.32 -6.59
C TYR A 41 7.37 8.03 -7.41
N ILE A 42 6.91 6.89 -6.89
CA ILE A 42 6.94 5.58 -7.56
C ILE A 42 6.19 5.65 -8.91
N LEU A 43 4.99 6.23 -8.92
CA LEU A 43 4.19 6.41 -10.15
C LEU A 43 4.88 7.36 -11.13
N LYS A 44 5.32 8.54 -10.67
CA LYS A 44 6.03 9.53 -11.51
C LYS A 44 7.30 9.00 -12.14
N LYS A 45 8.00 8.06 -11.48
CA LYS A 45 9.21 7.41 -11.99
C LYS A 45 8.93 6.12 -12.76
N ASN A 46 7.67 5.75 -12.98
CA ASN A 46 7.26 4.53 -13.68
C ASN A 46 7.86 3.26 -13.07
N PHE A 47 8.07 3.23 -11.75
CA PHE A 47 8.52 2.03 -11.05
C PHE A 47 7.37 1.04 -10.79
N SER A 48 6.12 1.51 -10.83
CA SER A 48 4.91 0.70 -10.83
C SER A 48 3.89 1.32 -11.77
N ASP A 49 3.05 0.47 -12.36
CA ASP A 49 1.94 0.86 -13.24
C ASP A 49 0.74 1.38 -12.41
N ALA A 50 0.61 0.87 -11.18
CA ALA A 50 -0.43 1.29 -10.24
C ALA A 50 0.01 1.13 -8.78
N VAL A 51 -0.65 1.88 -7.90
CA VAL A 51 -0.60 1.76 -6.45
C VAL A 51 -1.96 1.27 -5.95
N VAL A 52 -1.95 0.20 -5.17
CA VAL A 52 -3.14 -0.31 -4.49
C VAL A 52 -3.39 0.51 -3.24
N ALA A 53 -4.62 1.01 -3.14
CA ALA A 53 -5.13 1.67 -1.95
C ALA A 53 -6.57 1.18 -1.68
N VAL A 54 -7.11 1.58 -0.53
CA VAL A 54 -8.50 1.30 -0.15
C VAL A 54 -9.29 2.61 -0.17
N LYS A 55 -10.49 2.58 -0.72
CA LYS A 55 -11.48 3.65 -0.56
C LYS A 55 -12.69 3.14 0.21
N ARG A 56 -13.27 3.99 1.06
CA ARG A 56 -14.58 3.73 1.67
C ARG A 56 -15.66 3.90 0.60
N THR A 57 -16.59 2.96 0.55
CA THR A 57 -17.73 3.01 -0.38
C THR A 57 -18.98 3.47 0.38
N ARG A 58 -19.36 2.75 1.43
CA ARG A 58 -20.55 3.04 2.24
C ARG A 58 -20.37 2.56 3.67
N GLY A 59 -20.65 3.41 4.66
CA GLY A 59 -20.54 3.02 6.07
C GLY A 59 -19.15 2.50 6.41
N ILE A 60 -19.06 1.24 6.85
CA ILE A 60 -17.78 0.55 7.12
C ILE A 60 -17.27 -0.27 5.93
N GLU A 61 -17.96 -0.29 4.79
CA GLU A 61 -17.52 -1.03 3.61
C GLU A 61 -16.48 -0.22 2.83
N GLY A 62 -15.53 -0.93 2.24
CA GLY A 62 -14.56 -0.35 1.33
C GLY A 62 -14.32 -1.24 0.12
N THR A 63 -13.55 -0.70 -0.82
CA THR A 63 -13.09 -1.44 -1.99
C THR A 63 -11.64 -1.09 -2.29
N ILE A 64 -10.97 -2.01 -3.00
CA ILE A 64 -9.65 -1.78 -3.57
C ILE A 64 -9.77 -0.78 -4.72
N ILE A 65 -8.79 0.10 -4.83
CA ILE A 65 -8.58 0.90 -6.02
C ILE A 65 -7.15 0.75 -6.50
N LEU A 66 -6.98 0.90 -7.81
CA LEU A 66 -5.69 1.04 -8.47
C LEU A 66 -5.49 2.50 -8.83
N ALA A 67 -4.75 3.22 -8.00
CA ALA A 67 -4.34 4.58 -8.31
C ALA A 67 -3.17 4.55 -9.31
N ARG A 68 -3.36 5.17 -10.47
CA ARG A 68 -2.38 5.29 -11.55
C ARG A 68 -1.78 6.70 -11.61
N THR A 69 -2.39 7.65 -10.93
CA THR A 69 -1.94 9.05 -10.86
C THR A 69 -1.68 9.49 -9.42
N CYS A 70 -0.90 10.56 -9.26
CA CYS A 70 -0.69 11.16 -7.95
C CYS A 70 -1.99 11.69 -7.33
N GLU A 71 -2.89 12.21 -8.15
CA GLU A 71 -4.18 12.73 -7.68
C GLU A 71 -5.02 11.61 -7.06
N GLU A 72 -5.17 10.48 -7.76
CA GLU A 72 -5.88 9.31 -7.23
C GLU A 72 -5.25 8.78 -5.93
N VAL A 73 -3.92 8.82 -5.81
CA VAL A 73 -3.22 8.45 -4.56
C VAL A 73 -3.55 9.43 -3.43
N ILE A 74 -3.66 10.73 -3.73
CA ILE A 74 -3.98 11.77 -2.75
C ILE A 74 -5.44 11.64 -2.30
N GLU A 75 -6.38 11.42 -3.22
CA GLU A 75 -7.79 11.15 -2.89
C GLU A 75 -7.96 9.87 -2.05
N ALA A 76 -7.08 8.90 -2.29
CA ALA A 76 -7.05 7.66 -1.54
C ALA A 76 -6.34 7.75 -0.19
N ALA A 77 -5.65 8.86 0.09
CA ALA A 77 -4.96 9.04 1.36
C ALA A 77 -5.93 9.07 2.54
N GLY A 78 -5.38 8.95 3.75
CA GLY A 78 -6.16 8.92 4.99
C GLY A 78 -6.43 7.52 5.52
N SER A 79 -6.70 7.44 6.82
CA SER A 79 -6.90 6.18 7.52
C SER A 79 -8.35 5.72 7.36
N LYS A 80 -8.57 4.71 6.50
CA LYS A 80 -9.91 4.18 6.22
C LYS A 80 -10.15 2.89 6.99
N TRP A 81 -11.00 2.97 8.00
CA TRP A 81 -11.35 1.83 8.84
C TRP A 81 -12.54 1.16 8.17
N THR A 82 -12.22 0.29 7.21
CA THR A 82 -13.22 -0.36 6.35
C THR A 82 -12.99 -1.86 6.23
N LEU A 83 -14.09 -2.61 6.13
CA LEU A 83 -14.10 -4.01 5.78
C LEU A 83 -13.96 -4.16 4.27
N VAL A 84 -12.90 -4.85 3.85
CA VAL A 84 -12.63 -5.18 2.46
C VAL A 84 -12.17 -6.64 2.41
N PRO A 85 -12.69 -7.48 1.49
CA PRO A 85 -12.12 -8.80 1.21
C PRO A 85 -10.79 -8.64 0.47
N TYR A 86 -9.78 -8.12 1.18
CA TYR A 86 -8.61 -7.45 0.59
C TYR A 86 -7.84 -8.32 -0.40
N MET A 87 -7.47 -9.55 -0.03
CA MET A 87 -6.62 -10.39 -0.89
C MET A 87 -7.33 -10.86 -2.16
N LYS A 88 -8.61 -11.23 -2.04
CA LYS A 88 -9.42 -11.61 -3.20
C LYS A 88 -9.59 -10.42 -4.14
N ALA A 89 -10.03 -9.28 -3.62
CA ALA A 89 -10.23 -8.08 -4.42
C ALA A 89 -8.92 -7.60 -5.05
N LEU A 90 -7.82 -7.63 -4.31
CA LEU A 90 -6.49 -7.28 -4.82
C LEU A 90 -6.08 -8.14 -6.01
N ARG A 91 -6.18 -9.47 -5.88
CA ARG A 91 -5.87 -10.41 -6.96
C ARG A 91 -6.76 -10.17 -8.17
N ASP A 92 -8.07 -10.19 -7.96
CA ASP A 92 -9.06 -10.10 -9.03
C ASP A 92 -8.87 -8.77 -9.79
N THR A 93 -8.72 -7.64 -9.09
CA THR A 93 -8.48 -6.32 -9.70
C THR A 93 -7.14 -6.23 -10.46
N ILE A 94 -6.04 -6.81 -9.95
CA ILE A 94 -4.75 -6.79 -10.66
C ILE A 94 -4.81 -7.60 -11.96
N ILE A 95 -5.50 -8.74 -11.94
CA ILE A 95 -5.65 -9.63 -13.10
C ILE A 95 -6.56 -8.98 -14.15
N GLU A 96 -7.75 -8.52 -13.73
CA GLU A 96 -8.74 -7.89 -14.63
C GLU A 96 -8.17 -6.66 -15.34
N GLU A 97 -7.42 -5.83 -14.62
CA GLU A 97 -6.82 -4.60 -15.16
C GLU A 97 -5.43 -4.84 -15.79
N ASN A 98 -5.00 -6.10 -15.89
CA ASN A 98 -3.73 -6.54 -16.47
C ASN A 98 -2.51 -5.76 -15.96
N ILE A 99 -2.48 -5.47 -14.65
CA ILE A 99 -1.37 -4.74 -14.02
C ILE A 99 -0.16 -5.67 -13.91
N ARG A 100 1.00 -5.20 -14.37
CA ARG A 100 2.24 -5.98 -14.35
C ARG A 100 3.16 -5.61 -13.20
N ARG A 101 3.13 -4.36 -12.76
CA ARG A 101 3.98 -3.85 -11.66
C ARG A 101 3.12 -3.03 -10.71
N VAL A 102 2.79 -3.61 -9.56
CA VAL A 102 1.94 -2.96 -8.56
C VAL A 102 2.72 -2.63 -7.30
N THR A 103 2.47 -1.46 -6.72
CA THR A 103 2.87 -1.14 -5.36
C THR A 103 1.68 -1.33 -4.44
N VAL A 104 1.87 -2.03 -3.32
CA VAL A 104 0.79 -2.27 -2.36
C VAL A 104 1.04 -1.47 -1.08
N ILE A 105 0.05 -0.67 -0.69
CA ILE A 105 -0.02 -0.02 0.63
C ILE A 105 -1.03 -0.80 1.47
N GLY A 106 -0.63 -1.23 2.67
CA GLY A 106 -1.50 -2.06 3.51
C GLY A 106 -1.07 -2.12 4.96
N LEU A 107 -1.95 -2.69 5.78
CA LEU A 107 -1.70 -2.97 7.19
C LEU A 107 -0.62 -4.05 7.36
N PRO A 108 0.01 -4.16 8.55
CA PRO A 108 1.09 -5.12 8.78
C PRO A 108 0.73 -6.56 8.39
N CYS A 109 -0.48 -7.02 8.73
CA CYS A 109 -0.92 -8.37 8.40
C CYS A 109 -1.02 -8.62 6.89
N GLN A 110 -1.47 -7.62 6.11
CA GLN A 110 -1.61 -7.69 4.66
C GLN A 110 -0.23 -7.72 3.99
N ILE A 111 0.67 -6.84 4.42
CA ILE A 111 2.03 -6.77 3.90
C ILE A 111 2.82 -8.04 4.23
N ASN A 112 2.67 -8.57 5.44
CA ASN A 112 3.33 -9.81 5.84
C ASN A 112 2.83 -11.01 5.01
N PHE A 113 1.52 -11.10 4.74
CA PHE A 113 0.96 -12.12 3.87
C PHE A 113 1.52 -12.02 2.44
N LEU A 114 1.55 -10.81 1.85
CA LEU A 114 2.08 -10.60 0.51
C LEU A 114 3.59 -10.88 0.42
N ARG A 115 4.36 -10.54 1.47
CA ARG A 115 5.78 -10.91 1.55
C ARG A 115 5.96 -12.42 1.54
N GLN A 116 5.19 -13.15 2.35
CA GLN A 116 5.25 -14.62 2.37
C GLN A 116 4.89 -15.21 1.01
N MET A 117 3.85 -14.68 0.33
CA MET A 117 3.52 -15.13 -1.02
C MET A 117 4.66 -14.91 -2.03
N LYS A 118 5.42 -13.83 -1.89
CA LYS A 118 6.58 -13.56 -2.74
C LYS A 118 7.77 -14.48 -2.44
N GLU A 119 8.01 -14.79 -1.18
CA GLU A 119 9.14 -15.64 -0.75
C GLU A 119 8.85 -17.13 -0.95
N PHE A 120 7.59 -17.54 -0.76
CA PHE A 120 7.11 -18.90 -0.88
C PHE A 120 5.90 -18.93 -1.82
N PRO A 121 6.13 -18.88 -3.14
CA PRO A 121 5.04 -18.91 -4.12
C PRO A 121 4.49 -20.33 -4.26
N LEU A 122 3.83 -20.81 -3.22
CA LEU A 122 3.17 -22.12 -3.15
C LEU A 122 1.91 -22.16 -4.01
N LEU A 123 1.28 -21.01 -4.21
CA LEU A 123 0.05 -20.79 -4.97
C LEU A 123 0.21 -19.51 -5.79
N GLU A 124 -0.21 -19.52 -7.06
CA GLU A 124 -0.31 -18.33 -7.93
C GLU A 124 1.02 -17.55 -8.11
N THR A 125 2.05 -18.21 -8.65
CA THR A 125 3.41 -17.64 -8.86
C THR A 125 3.41 -16.28 -9.57
N ASP A 126 2.58 -16.09 -10.59
CA ASP A 126 2.51 -14.84 -11.37
C ASP A 126 2.06 -13.64 -10.51
N PHE A 127 1.24 -13.86 -9.48
CA PHE A 127 0.77 -12.76 -8.63
C PHE A 127 1.91 -12.13 -7.80
N GLY A 128 2.79 -12.97 -7.25
CA GLY A 128 3.93 -12.52 -6.45
C GLY A 128 4.92 -11.68 -7.27
N ASP A 129 5.12 -12.03 -8.54
CA ASP A 129 6.04 -11.33 -9.45
C ASP A 129 5.55 -9.93 -9.83
N ARG A 130 4.23 -9.73 -9.87
CA ARG A 130 3.62 -8.44 -10.18
C ARG A 130 3.80 -7.40 -9.07
N VAL A 131 3.97 -7.82 -7.82
CA VAL A 131 4.12 -6.92 -6.66
C VAL A 131 5.54 -6.36 -6.60
N ARG A 132 5.74 -5.08 -6.93
CA ARG A 132 7.06 -4.45 -6.97
C ARG A 132 7.52 -3.89 -5.63
N PHE A 133 6.61 -3.21 -4.92
CA PHE A 133 6.89 -2.62 -3.62
C PHE A 133 5.76 -2.91 -2.64
N LEU A 134 6.14 -3.06 -1.37
CA LEU A 134 5.25 -3.23 -0.25
C LEU A 134 5.51 -2.09 0.73
N ILE A 135 4.47 -1.31 1.04
CA ILE A 135 4.53 -0.19 1.98
C ILE A 135 3.60 -0.51 3.14
N GLY A 136 4.19 -0.79 4.30
CA GLY A 136 3.46 -1.07 5.53
C GLY A 136 3.02 0.20 6.24
N LEU A 137 1.75 0.21 6.65
CA LEU A 137 1.23 1.10 7.68
C LEU A 137 1.48 0.48 9.06
N PHE A 138 1.34 1.29 10.12
CA PHE A 138 1.42 0.82 11.50
C PHE A 138 0.07 0.26 11.98
#